data_AF-A0A9X6KGU3-F1
#
_entry.id   AF-A0A9X6KGU3-F1
#
_cell.length_a   1.000
_cell.length_b   1.000
_cell.length_c   1.000
_cell.angle_alpha   90.00
_cell.angle_beta   90.00
_cell.angle_gamma   90.00
#
_symmetry.space_group_name_H-M   'P 1'
#
loop_
_entity.id
_entity.type
_entity.pdbx_description
1 polymer ?
#
loop_
_entity_poly.entity_id
_entity_poly.type
_entity_poly.pdbx_seq_one_letter_code
_entity_poly.pdbx_strand_id
1 'polypeptide(L)'
;MQDLIKQYNTTLRQLREAQKDAKEEDIKILTDMISDTSYSLEWMKKARRPGNRRGIERLAAYQRERTCDPLLMQRYFRSMDDNLYEWDNRQQEHAIGEWDKIRLEDALSLLTEREKEVYLMSRGYCLTYREIARYLNITCSTVQSMIERAEKKISRQVNESLFCNCG
;
A
#
# COMPACT_ATOMS: atom_id res chain seq x y z
N MET A 1 5.71 -31.11 1.07
CA MET A 1 4.25 -31.03 1.27
C MET A 1 3.61 -32.39 1.58
N GLN A 2 3.91 -33.46 0.84
CA GLN A 2 3.31 -34.77 1.10
C GLN A 2 3.62 -35.31 2.52
N ASP A 3 4.84 -35.09 3.03
CA ASP A 3 5.20 -35.51 4.38
C ASP A 3 4.46 -34.73 5.47
N LEU A 4 4.22 -33.44 5.25
CA LEU A 4 3.42 -32.61 6.16
C LEU A 4 1.96 -33.08 6.20
N ILE A 5 1.39 -33.46 5.05
CA ILE A 5 0.05 -34.05 4.99
C ILE A 5 0.02 -35.37 5.78
N LYS A 6 1.04 -36.24 5.66
CA LYS A 6 1.12 -37.47 6.44
C LYS A 6 1.15 -37.17 7.95
N GLN A 7 2.00 -36.24 8.39
CA GLN A 7 2.09 -35.82 9.78
C GLN A 7 0.74 -35.30 10.33
N TYR A 8 0.04 -34.45 9.56
CA TYR A 8 -1.27 -33.95 9.99
C TYR A 8 -2.36 -35.02 10.02
N ASN A 9 -2.32 -36.03 9.15
CA ASN A 9 -3.25 -37.15 9.25
C ASN A 9 -2.94 -38.02 10.48
N THR A 10 -1.67 -38.18 10.86
CA THR A 10 -1.30 -38.90 12.09
C THR A 10 -1.75 -38.14 13.34
N THR A 11 -1.58 -36.81 13.39
CA THR A 11 -2.06 -36.00 14.52
C THR A 11 -3.58 -36.01 14.61
N LEU A 12 -4.30 -35.90 13.48
CA LEU A 12 -5.76 -36.01 13.44
C LEU A 12 -6.24 -37.35 14.02
N ARG A 13 -5.53 -38.45 13.71
CA ARG A 13 -5.84 -39.77 14.27
C ARG A 13 -5.63 -39.81 15.78
N GLN A 14 -4.49 -39.32 16.26
CA GLN A 14 -4.19 -39.24 17.70
C GLN A 14 -5.21 -38.39 18.45
N LEU A 15 -5.61 -37.24 17.91
CA LEU A 15 -6.63 -36.37 18.50
C LEU A 15 -7.99 -37.06 18.60
N ARG A 16 -8.38 -37.83 17.57
CA ARG A 16 -9.63 -38.62 17.60
C ARG A 16 -9.60 -39.79 18.58
N GLU A 17 -8.43 -40.39 18.79
CA GLU A 17 -8.24 -41.44 19.79
C GLU A 17 -8.31 -40.81 21.20
N ALA A 18 -7.60 -39.70 21.44
CA ALA A 18 -7.65 -38.97 22.70
C ALA A 18 -9.06 -38.45 23.04
N GLN A 19 -9.86 -38.07 22.04
CA GLN A 19 -11.24 -37.62 22.24
C GLN A 19 -12.15 -38.71 22.83
N LYS A 20 -11.87 -40.00 22.57
CA LYS A 20 -12.69 -41.11 23.10
C LYS A 20 -12.51 -41.33 24.60
N ASP A 21 -11.30 -41.07 25.10
CA ASP A 21 -10.91 -41.28 26.48
C ASP A 21 -10.94 -39.98 27.31
N ALA A 22 -11.38 -38.87 26.70
CA ALA A 22 -11.34 -37.54 27.29
C ALA A 22 -12.51 -37.26 28.26
N LYS A 23 -12.23 -36.42 29.27
CA LYS A 23 -13.25 -35.85 30.17
C LYS A 23 -14.04 -34.76 29.46
N GLU A 24 -15.25 -34.48 29.95
CA GLU A 24 -16.20 -33.57 29.32
C GLU A 24 -15.66 -32.14 29.07
N GLU A 25 -14.78 -31.66 29.94
CA GLU A 25 -14.10 -30.36 29.80
C GLU A 25 -13.10 -30.33 28.63
N ASP A 26 -12.39 -31.45 28.40
CA ASP A 26 -11.37 -31.58 27.37
C ASP A 26 -11.97 -31.88 25.99
N ILE A 27 -13.19 -32.43 25.94
CA ILE A 27 -13.88 -32.75 24.67
C ILE A 27 -14.03 -31.51 23.79
N LYS A 28 -14.34 -30.35 24.39
CA LYS A 28 -14.51 -29.11 23.63
C LYS A 28 -13.19 -28.67 22.97
N ILE A 29 -12.11 -28.65 23.76
CA ILE A 29 -10.77 -28.29 23.29
C ILE A 29 -10.31 -29.23 22.18
N LEU A 30 -10.50 -30.54 22.37
CA LEU A 30 -10.14 -31.54 21.36
C LEU A 30 -10.97 -31.40 20.07
N THR A 31 -12.24 -31.03 20.20
CA THR A 31 -13.10 -30.78 19.02
C THR A 31 -12.63 -29.58 18.22
N ASP A 32 -12.22 -28.50 18.89
CA ASP A 32 -11.65 -27.31 18.25
C ASP A 32 -10.32 -27.66 17.56
N MET A 33 -9.43 -28.40 18.23
CA MET A 33 -8.16 -28.88 17.64
C MET A 33 -8.37 -29.78 16.42
N ILE A 34 -9.36 -30.68 16.46
CA ILE A 34 -9.72 -31.53 15.31
C ILE A 34 -10.24 -30.66 14.16
N SER A 35 -11.03 -29.65 14.45
CA SER A 35 -11.57 -28.73 13.45
C SER A 35 -10.44 -27.96 12.76
N ASP A 36 -9.51 -27.40 13.51
CA ASP A 36 -8.36 -26.64 12.98
C ASP A 36 -7.40 -27.52 12.15
N THR A 37 -7.09 -28.73 12.63
CA THR A 37 -6.24 -29.67 11.90
C THR A 37 -6.91 -30.17 10.63
N SER A 38 -8.23 -30.40 10.65
CA SER A 38 -9.00 -30.77 9.46
C SER A 38 -9.08 -29.63 8.43
N TYR A 39 -9.26 -28.40 8.89
CA TYR A 39 -9.26 -27.20 8.04
C TYR A 39 -7.90 -27.00 7.36
N SER A 40 -6.81 -27.16 8.11
CA SER A 40 -5.44 -27.10 7.60
C SER A 40 -5.16 -28.20 6.58
N LEU A 41 -5.62 -29.44 6.83
CA LEU A 41 -5.51 -30.55 5.90
C LEU A 41 -6.26 -30.30 4.58
N GLU A 42 -7.44 -29.68 4.65
CA GLU A 42 -8.21 -29.37 3.46
C GLU A 42 -7.50 -28.31 2.60
N TRP A 43 -6.89 -27.29 3.22
CA TRP A 43 -6.01 -26.34 2.54
C TRP A 43 -4.85 -27.03 1.83
N MET A 44 -4.11 -27.89 2.54
CA MET A 44 -2.94 -28.57 1.98
C MET A 44 -3.30 -29.54 0.83
N LYS A 45 -4.48 -30.17 0.88
CA LYS A 45 -4.94 -31.11 -0.15
C LYS A 45 -5.52 -30.40 -1.38
N LYS A 46 -6.33 -29.36 -1.18
CA LYS A 46 -7.07 -28.69 -2.27
C LYS A 46 -6.38 -27.43 -2.78
N ALA A 47 -5.39 -26.91 -2.05
CA ALA A 47 -4.74 -25.61 -2.31
C ALA A 47 -5.75 -24.45 -2.48
N ARG A 48 -6.94 -24.59 -1.87
CA ARG A 48 -8.09 -23.68 -1.99
C ARG A 48 -8.74 -23.55 -0.62
N ARG A 49 -9.39 -22.40 -0.38
CA ARG A 49 -10.11 -22.15 0.87
C ARG A 49 -11.18 -23.23 1.11
N PRO A 50 -11.11 -23.96 2.24
CA PRO A 50 -12.14 -24.90 2.67
C PRO A 50 -13.51 -24.25 2.71
N GLY A 51 -14.54 -24.97 2.26
CA GLY A 51 -15.93 -24.48 2.20
C GLY A 51 -16.31 -23.62 0.99
N ASN A 52 -15.35 -23.09 0.22
CA ASN A 52 -15.67 -22.35 -1.01
C ASN A 52 -15.84 -23.29 -2.21
N ARG A 53 -17.02 -23.27 -2.85
CA ARG A 53 -17.28 -24.05 -4.09
C ARG A 53 -16.58 -23.47 -5.33
N ARG A 54 -16.31 -22.15 -5.33
CA ARG A 54 -15.66 -21.43 -6.45
C ARG A 54 -14.32 -20.87 -5.96
N GLY A 55 -13.29 -20.95 -6.80
CA GLY A 55 -11.98 -20.39 -6.50
C GLY A 55 -11.93 -18.87 -6.69
N ILE A 56 -10.78 -18.27 -6.33
CA ILE A 56 -10.54 -16.83 -6.40
C ILE A 56 -10.56 -16.30 -7.84
N GLU A 57 -10.37 -17.16 -8.82
CA GLU A 57 -10.48 -16.84 -10.24
C GLU A 57 -11.93 -16.54 -10.67
N ARG A 58 -12.93 -17.02 -9.92
CA ARG A 58 -14.37 -16.85 -10.21
C ARG A 58 -15.09 -16.12 -9.08
N LEU A 59 -14.66 -14.89 -8.83
CA LEU A 59 -15.35 -13.96 -7.95
C LEU A 59 -16.69 -13.50 -8.54
N ALA A 60 -17.70 -13.33 -7.69
CA ALA A 60 -18.95 -12.69 -8.06
C ALA A 60 -18.76 -11.18 -8.30
N ALA A 61 -19.69 -10.52 -9.00
CA ALA A 61 -19.60 -9.09 -9.33
C ALA A 61 -19.31 -8.22 -8.08
N TYR A 62 -20.10 -8.40 -7.02
CA TYR A 62 -19.93 -7.69 -5.74
C TYR A 62 -18.61 -7.99 -5.01
N GLN A 63 -17.92 -9.10 -5.33
CA GLN A 63 -16.61 -9.40 -4.77
C GLN A 63 -15.47 -8.74 -5.57
N ARG A 64 -15.72 -8.37 -6.82
CA ARG A 64 -14.79 -7.62 -7.68
C ARG A 64 -14.93 -6.13 -7.49
N GLU A 65 -16.16 -5.66 -7.26
CA GLU A 65 -16.46 -4.25 -7.07
C GLU A 65 -15.82 -3.73 -5.78
N ARG A 66 -15.05 -2.66 -5.91
CA ARG A 66 -14.57 -1.87 -4.79
C ARG A 66 -15.34 -0.56 -4.80
N THR A 67 -15.95 -0.22 -3.67
CA THR A 67 -16.59 1.08 -3.51
C THR A 67 -15.51 2.15 -3.56
N CYS A 68 -15.53 2.96 -4.61
CA CYS A 68 -14.65 4.12 -4.78
C CYS A 68 -15.52 5.37 -4.78
N ASP A 69 -15.01 6.45 -4.18
CA ASP A 69 -15.64 7.75 -4.28
C ASP A 69 -15.57 8.25 -5.74
N PRO A 70 -16.71 8.47 -6.42
CA PRO A 70 -16.72 8.89 -7.82
C PRO A 70 -16.04 10.23 -8.03
N LEU A 71 -16.09 11.15 -7.05
CA LEU A 71 -15.45 12.45 -7.15
C LEU A 71 -13.92 12.33 -7.08
N LEU A 72 -13.42 11.43 -6.24
CA LEU A 72 -11.98 11.16 -6.14
C LEU A 72 -11.44 10.56 -7.45
N MET A 73 -12.19 9.63 -8.05
CA MET A 73 -11.85 9.01 -9.33
C MET A 73 -11.80 10.05 -10.46
N GLN A 74 -12.81 10.91 -10.53
CA GLN A 74 -12.87 12.01 -11.50
C GLN A 74 -11.71 12.99 -11.32
N ARG A 75 -11.42 13.39 -10.07
CA ARG A 75 -10.31 14.30 -9.77
C ARG A 75 -8.98 13.73 -10.21
N TYR A 76 -8.71 12.46 -9.89
CA TYR A 76 -7.46 11.81 -10.32
C TYR A 76 -7.34 11.78 -11.84
N PHE A 77 -8.40 11.33 -12.52
CA PHE A 77 -8.41 11.22 -13.98
C PHE A 77 -8.22 12.57 -14.69
N ARG A 78 -8.84 13.65 -14.18
CA ARG A 78 -8.78 14.99 -14.79
C ARG A 78 -7.58 15.82 -14.35
N SER A 79 -6.85 15.39 -13.31
CA SER A 79 -5.63 16.07 -12.85
C SER A 79 -4.39 15.72 -13.67
N MET A 80 -4.45 14.71 -14.55
CA MET A 80 -3.35 14.36 -15.45
C MET A 80 -3.24 15.37 -16.60
N ASP A 81 -2.00 15.74 -16.93
CA ASP A 81 -1.65 16.88 -17.79
C ASP A 81 -2.05 16.70 -19.28
N ASP A 82 -2.49 15.50 -19.69
CA ASP A 82 -2.96 15.23 -21.05
C ASP A 82 -4.43 14.80 -21.03
N ASN A 83 -5.26 15.47 -21.83
CA ASN A 83 -6.55 14.93 -22.26
C ASN A 83 -6.29 13.70 -23.14
N LEU A 84 -5.96 12.58 -22.50
CA LEU A 84 -5.55 11.33 -23.15
C LEU A 84 -6.59 10.82 -24.16
N TYR A 85 -7.83 11.29 -24.04
CA TYR A 85 -8.94 10.94 -24.87
C TYR A 85 -9.51 12.15 -25.60
N GLU A 86 -9.52 12.09 -26.94
CA GLU A 86 -10.07 13.12 -27.82
C GLU A 86 -11.55 13.45 -27.56
N TRP A 87 -12.29 12.54 -26.92
CA TRP A 87 -13.69 12.76 -26.58
C TRP A 87 -13.92 13.55 -25.29
N ASP A 88 -12.89 13.71 -24.44
CA ASP A 88 -12.99 14.46 -23.18
C ASP A 88 -12.62 15.94 -23.41
N ASN A 89 -13.59 16.70 -23.94
CA ASN A 89 -13.43 18.13 -24.22
C ASN A 89 -13.74 19.02 -22.99
N ARG A 90 -13.71 18.46 -21.78
CA ARG A 90 -14.02 19.22 -20.55
C ARG A 90 -12.76 19.92 -20.04
N GLN A 91 -12.95 21.01 -19.32
CA GLN A 91 -11.83 21.68 -18.65
C GLN A 91 -11.20 20.73 -17.63
N GLN A 92 -9.86 20.68 -17.61
CA GLN A 92 -9.12 19.98 -16.57
C GLN A 92 -9.45 20.62 -15.21
N GLU A 93 -9.88 19.79 -14.26
CA GLU A 93 -10.16 20.20 -12.89
C GLU A 93 -8.89 19.99 -12.06
N HIS A 94 -8.52 20.99 -11.25
CA HIS A 94 -7.34 20.93 -10.37
C HIS A 94 -5.99 20.76 -11.09
N ALA A 95 -5.89 21.14 -12.37
CA ALA A 95 -4.61 21.25 -13.04
C ALA A 95 -3.77 22.37 -12.40
N ILE A 96 -2.46 22.14 -12.26
CA ILE A 96 -1.52 23.14 -11.78
C ILE A 96 -1.40 24.21 -12.86
N GLY A 97 -1.94 25.40 -12.60
CA GLY A 97 -1.88 26.51 -13.53
C GLY A 97 -0.44 26.97 -13.77
N GLU A 98 -0.22 27.74 -14.83
CA GLU A 98 1.12 28.27 -15.16
C GLU A 98 1.69 29.13 -14.02
N TRP A 99 0.85 29.93 -13.36
CA TRP A 99 1.24 30.69 -12.17
C TRP A 99 1.64 29.81 -10.99
N ASP A 100 0.95 28.69 -10.78
CA ASP A 100 1.33 27.74 -9.72
C ASP A 100 2.65 27.04 -10.03
N LYS A 101 2.93 26.75 -11.31
CA LYS A 101 4.24 26.23 -11.75
C LYS A 101 5.35 27.23 -11.41
N ILE A 102 5.16 28.52 -11.71
CA ILE A 102 6.11 29.59 -11.36
C ILE A 102 6.32 29.67 -9.85
N ARG A 103 5.25 29.57 -9.06
CA ARG A 103 5.34 29.57 -7.58
C ARG A 103 6.13 28.39 -7.05
N LEU A 104 5.92 27.19 -7.62
CA LEU A 104 6.66 25.99 -7.25
C LEU A 104 8.14 26.11 -7.65
N GLU A 105 8.44 26.64 -8.83
CA GLU A 105 9.81 26.86 -9.27
C GLU A 105 10.55 27.86 -8.39
N ASP A 106 9.91 28.98 -8.05
CA ASP A 106 10.46 29.97 -7.14
C ASP A 106 10.72 29.40 -5.75
N ALA A 107 9.75 28.66 -5.18
CA ALA A 107 9.91 28.00 -3.88
C ALA A 107 11.07 27.00 -3.84
N LEU A 108 11.36 26.33 -4.96
CA LEU A 108 12.43 25.33 -5.08
C LEU A 108 13.78 25.93 -5.53
N SER A 109 13.83 27.21 -5.91
CA SER A 109 15.01 27.87 -6.48
C SER A 109 16.21 27.93 -5.53
N LEU A 110 15.97 27.99 -4.21
CA LEU A 110 17.02 28.07 -3.18
C LEU A 110 17.66 26.72 -2.83
N LEU A 111 17.10 25.61 -3.31
CA LEU A 111 17.63 24.28 -3.05
C LEU A 111 18.83 24.01 -3.95
N THR A 112 19.84 23.35 -3.41
CA THR A 112 20.90 22.79 -4.27
C THR A 112 20.32 21.65 -5.11
N GLU A 113 20.94 21.32 -6.24
CA GLU A 113 20.48 20.20 -7.09
C GLU A 113 20.29 18.91 -6.30
N ARG A 114 21.22 18.61 -5.39
CA ARG A 114 21.16 17.42 -4.54
C ARG A 114 20.05 17.47 -3.49
N GLU A 115 19.80 18.63 -2.89
CA GLU A 115 18.68 18.82 -1.96
C GLU A 115 17.34 18.73 -2.69
N LYS A 116 17.23 19.30 -3.89
CA LYS A 116 16.04 19.24 -4.75
C LYS A 116 15.75 17.81 -5.19
N GLU A 117 16.78 17.05 -5.58
CA GLU A 117 16.67 15.64 -5.94
C GLU A 117 16.12 14.81 -4.77
N VAL A 118 16.72 14.92 -3.58
CA VAL A 118 16.26 14.19 -2.38
C VAL A 118 14.85 14.61 -1.97
N TYR A 119 14.54 15.91 -2.05
CA TYR A 119 13.21 16.43 -1.74
C TYR A 119 12.15 15.88 -2.70
N LEU A 120 12.45 15.83 -4.00
CA LEU A 120 11.55 15.28 -5.02
C LEU A 120 11.35 13.76 -4.84
N MET A 121 12.41 13.01 -4.51
CA MET A 121 12.31 11.58 -4.18
C MET A 121 11.38 11.32 -2.99
N SER A 122 11.45 12.16 -1.95
CA SER A 122 10.64 12.03 -0.75
C SER A 122 9.20 12.53 -0.92
N ARG A 123 9.02 13.78 -1.38
CA ARG A 123 7.71 14.45 -1.40
C ARG A 123 6.99 14.35 -2.74
N GLY A 124 7.72 14.26 -3.85
CA GLY A 124 7.15 14.06 -5.18
C GLY A 124 6.79 12.59 -5.43
N TYR A 125 7.76 11.69 -5.20
CA TYR A 125 7.59 10.26 -5.46
C TYR A 125 7.21 9.43 -4.22
N CYS A 126 7.08 10.05 -3.06
CA CYS A 126 6.66 9.38 -1.81
C CYS A 126 7.55 8.19 -1.40
N LEU A 127 8.85 8.22 -1.74
CA LEU A 127 9.79 7.17 -1.37
C LEU A 127 10.17 7.26 0.11
N THR A 128 10.42 6.10 0.73
CA THR A 128 10.89 6.06 2.12
C THR A 128 12.35 6.52 2.22
N TYR A 129 12.75 7.08 3.36
CA TYR A 129 14.14 7.57 3.55
C TYR A 129 15.17 6.45 3.36
N ARG A 130 14.81 5.20 3.68
CA ARG A 130 15.65 4.03 3.47
C ARG A 130 15.85 3.72 1.98
N GLU A 131 14.80 3.86 1.17
CA GLU A 131 14.90 3.66 -0.28
C GLU A 131 15.77 4.74 -0.91
N ILE A 132 15.58 6.00 -0.53
CA ILE A 132 16.39 7.13 -1.02
C ILE A 132 17.86 6.95 -0.62
N ALA A 133 18.12 6.60 0.64
CA ALA A 133 19.46 6.30 1.13
C ALA A 133 20.16 5.22 0.30
N ARG A 134 19.42 4.15 -0.07
CA ARG A 134 19.92 3.08 -0.93
C ARG A 134 20.16 3.54 -2.37
N TYR A 135 19.25 4.32 -2.96
CA TYR A 135 19.43 4.84 -4.33
C TYR A 135 20.65 5.74 -4.46
N LEU A 136 20.88 6.56 -3.43
CA LEU A 136 21.92 7.57 -3.44
C LEU A 136 23.22 7.12 -2.76
N ASN A 137 23.27 5.89 -2.24
CA ASN A 137 24.38 5.32 -1.45
C ASN A 137 24.84 6.24 -0.30
N ILE A 138 23.88 6.77 0.45
CA ILE A 138 24.10 7.61 1.63
C ILE A 138 23.37 7.03 2.84
N THR A 139 23.61 7.55 4.03
CA THR A 139 22.90 7.10 5.23
C THR A 139 21.51 7.74 5.33
N CYS A 140 20.58 7.07 6.00
CA CYS A 140 19.24 7.61 6.28
C CYS A 140 19.30 8.95 7.05
N SER A 141 20.29 9.11 7.95
CA SER A 141 20.48 10.35 8.70
C SER A 141 20.85 11.51 7.78
N THR A 142 21.70 11.28 6.76
CA THR A 142 22.02 12.30 5.76
C THR A 142 20.80 12.70 4.96
N VAL A 143 19.97 11.74 4.52
CA VAL A 143 18.70 12.01 3.83
C VAL A 143 17.79 12.89 4.69
N GLN A 144 17.62 12.53 5.97
CA GLN A 144 16.80 13.29 6.90
C GLN A 144 17.30 14.73 7.04
N SER A 145 18.60 14.93 7.30
CA SER A 145 19.18 16.28 7.44
C SER A 145 19.04 17.12 6.16
N MET A 146 19.13 16.50 4.99
CA MET A 146 18.92 17.20 3.71
C MET A 146 17.47 17.64 3.54
N ILE A 147 16.50 16.80 3.90
CA ILE A 147 15.07 17.14 3.84
C ILE A 147 14.73 18.26 4.83
N GLU A 148 15.17 18.17 6.07
CA GLU A 148 14.91 19.20 7.09
C GLU A 148 15.48 20.57 6.68
N ARG A 149 16.67 20.56 6.06
CA ARG A 149 17.27 21.79 5.52
C ARG A 149 16.49 22.32 4.32
N ALA A 150 16.07 21.45 3.41
CA ALA A 150 15.26 21.82 2.27
C ALA A 150 13.93 22.45 2.71
N GLU A 151 13.24 21.84 3.67
CA GLU A 151 11.99 22.37 4.24
C GLU A 151 12.20 23.76 4.85
N LYS A 152 13.26 23.96 5.64
CA LYS A 152 13.57 25.30 6.18
C LYS A 152 13.80 26.35 5.09
N LYS A 153 14.52 26.00 4.01
CA LYS A 153 14.76 26.91 2.88
C LYS A 153 13.47 27.25 2.15
N ILE A 154 12.64 26.27 1.86
CA ILE A 154 11.35 26.45 1.20
C ILE A 154 10.43 27.31 2.07
N SER A 155 10.29 27.01 3.36
CA SER A 155 9.44 27.81 4.26
C SER A 155 9.87 29.27 4.32
N ARG A 156 11.18 29.54 4.30
CA ARG A 156 11.70 30.91 4.23
C ARG A 156 11.34 31.57 2.90
N GLN A 157 11.60 30.91 1.77
CA GLN A 157 11.29 31.44 0.44
C GLN A 157 9.80 31.74 0.29
N VAL A 158 8.92 30.85 0.76
CA VAL A 158 7.47 31.04 0.69
C VAL A 158 7.03 32.30 1.44
N ASN A 159 7.65 32.60 2.59
CA ASN A 159 7.30 33.78 3.39
C ASN A 159 7.93 35.08 2.86
N GLU A 160 9.11 35.02 2.25
CA GLU A 160 9.88 36.21 1.81
C GLU A 160 9.62 36.56 0.35
N SER A 161 9.28 35.59 -0.50
CA SER A 161 9.10 35.80 -1.93
C SER A 161 7.77 36.46 -2.26
N LEU A 162 7.84 37.48 -3.12
CA LEU A 162 6.67 38.10 -3.73
C LEU A 162 5.85 37.09 -4.54
N PHE A 163 6.51 36.19 -5.28
CA PHE A 163 5.82 35.22 -6.13
C PHE A 163 5.01 34.21 -5.30
N CYS A 164 5.51 33.81 -4.13
CA CYS A 164 4.80 32.86 -3.28
C CYS A 164 3.63 33.49 -2.49
N ASN A 165 3.77 34.76 -2.09
CA ASN A 165 2.81 35.51 -1.27
C ASN A 165 1.65 36.16 -2.06
N CYS A 166 1.81 36.34 -3.37
CA CYS A 166 0.71 36.78 -4.22
C CYS A 166 -0.26 35.61 -4.47
N GLY A 167 -1.36 35.57 -3.72
CA GLY A 167 -2.47 34.63 -3.88
C GLY A 167 -3.80 35.33 -3.73
#